data_AF-A0A1A8C957-F1
#
_entry.id   AF-A0A1A8C957-F1
#
_cell.length_a   1.000
_cell.length_b   1.000
_cell.length_c   1.000
_cell.angle_alpha   90.00
_cell.angle_beta   90.00
_cell.angle_gamma   90.00
#
_symmetry.space_group_name_H-M   'P 1'
#
loop_
_entity.id
_entity.type
_entity.pdbx_description
1 polymer ?
#
loop_
_entity_poly.entity_id
_entity_poly.type
_entity_poly.pdbx_seq_one_letter_code
_entity_poly.pdbx_strand_id
1 'polypeptide(L)' 'KKVTTVSGLHEGDWLAAVYDDHWWLAKTIAVDLEHQDVEVEFLHPHGPTEKVKPKHGRKDVCPV' A
#
# COMPACT_ATOMS: atom_id res chain seq x y z
N LYS A 1 20.99 -6.58 -7.59
CA LYS A 1 19.56 -6.30 -7.32
C LYS A 1 19.05 -7.41 -6.41
N LYS A 2 18.75 -7.15 -5.13
CA LYS A 2 18.29 -8.16 -4.18
C LYS A 2 16.79 -8.39 -4.44
N VAL A 3 16.42 -9.58 -4.87
CA VAL A 3 15.03 -10.01 -4.96
C VAL A 3 14.68 -10.61 -3.59
N THR A 4 13.66 -10.07 -2.93
CA THR A 4 13.17 -10.58 -1.66
C THR A 4 12.00 -11.51 -1.92
N THR A 5 12.05 -12.71 -1.34
CA THR A 5 10.94 -13.67 -1.35
C THR A 5 9.92 -13.30 -0.28
N VAL A 6 8.68 -13.79 -0.39
CA VAL A 6 7.63 -13.56 0.61
C VAL A 6 8.09 -13.96 2.02
N SER A 7 8.91 -15.00 2.14
CA SER A 7 9.53 -15.43 3.40
C SER A 7 10.47 -14.42 4.06
N GLY A 8 10.88 -13.37 3.35
CA GLY A 8 11.69 -12.28 3.88
C GLY A 8 10.88 -11.05 4.30
N LEU A 9 9.54 -11.11 4.18
CA LEU A 9 8.63 -10.02 4.54
C LEU A 9 8.05 -10.25 5.94
N HIS A 10 7.83 -9.15 6.64
CA HIS A 10 7.20 -9.12 7.95
C HIS A 10 6.04 -8.12 7.95
N GLU A 11 5.07 -8.31 8.85
CA GLU A 11 4.02 -7.32 9.06
C GLU A 11 4.63 -5.94 9.40
N GLY A 12 4.08 -4.89 8.79
CA GLY A 12 4.58 -3.53 8.89
C GLY A 12 5.69 -3.12 7.93
N ASP A 13 6.25 -4.04 7.13
CA ASP A 13 7.19 -3.72 6.06
C ASP A 13 6.54 -2.85 4.98
N TRP A 14 7.38 -2.02 4.34
CA TRP A 14 6.97 -1.15 3.24
C TRP A 14 7.37 -1.76 1.89
N LEU A 15 6.43 -1.80 0.96
CA LEU A 15 6.58 -2.39 -0.36
C LEU A 15 6.12 -1.42 -1.45
N ALA A 16 6.75 -1.52 -2.63
CA ALA A 16 6.19 -0.96 -3.85
C ALA A 16 5.45 -2.07 -4.60
N ALA A 17 4.17 -1.89 -4.86
CA ALA A 17 3.32 -2.85 -5.55
C ALA A 17 2.55 -2.19 -6.70
N VAL A 18 2.24 -2.96 -7.74
CA VAL A 18 1.46 -2.49 -8.89
C VAL A 18 -0.01 -2.75 -8.63
N TYR A 19 -0.82 -1.70 -8.74
CA TYR A 19 -2.28 -1.77 -8.68
C TYR A 19 -2.85 -0.71 -9.63
N ASP A 20 -3.87 -1.09 -10.41
CA ASP A 20 -4.49 -0.22 -11.42
C ASP A 20 -3.47 0.39 -12.40
N ASP A 21 -2.54 -0.42 -12.92
CA ASP A 21 -1.45 -0.03 -13.83
C ASP A 21 -0.48 1.06 -13.29
N HIS A 22 -0.56 1.39 -11.99
CA HIS A 22 0.31 2.34 -11.31
C HIS A 22 1.09 1.69 -10.18
N TRP A 23 2.27 2.25 -9.87
CA TRP A 23 3.07 1.84 -8.71
C TRP A 23 2.61 2.59 -7.47
N TRP A 24 2.38 1.84 -6.40
CA TRP A 24 1.92 2.37 -5.13
C TRP A 24 2.82 1.92 -3.99
N LEU A 25 2.96 2.79 -3.00
CA LEU A 25 3.53 2.41 -1.72
C LEU A 25 2.45 1.70 -0.91
N ALA A 26 2.78 0.52 -0.41
CA ALA A 26 1.88 -0.31 0.37
C ALA A 26 2.57 -0.78 1.65
N LYS A 27 1.79 -0.96 2.71
CA LYS A 27 2.25 -1.51 3.98
C LYS A 27 1.72 -2.92 4.13
N THR A 28 2.58 -3.88 4.43
CA THR A 28 2.16 -5.26 4.71
C THR A 28 1.35 -5.30 6.00
N ILE A 29 0.17 -5.92 5.95
CA ILE A 29 -0.71 -6.11 7.12
C ILE A 29 -0.81 -7.58 7.53
N ALA A 30 -0.54 -8.51 6.63
CA ALA A 30 -0.40 -9.93 6.93
C ALA A 30 0.51 -10.61 5.90
N VAL A 31 1.22 -11.66 6.32
CA VAL A 31 2.07 -12.49 5.46
C VAL A 31 1.60 -13.94 5.57
N ASP A 32 1.18 -14.53 4.46
CA ASP A 32 0.80 -15.93 4.37
C ASP A 32 1.95 -16.74 3.76
N LEU A 33 2.68 -17.45 4.62
CA LEU A 33 3.82 -18.27 4.20
C LEU A 33 3.39 -19.61 3.58
N GLU A 34 2.19 -20.10 3.86
CA GLU A 34 1.68 -21.36 3.32
C GLU A 34 1.30 -21.19 1.85
N HIS A 35 0.58 -20.10 1.54
CA HIS A 35 0.14 -19.78 0.18
C HIS A 35 1.13 -18.91 -0.60
N GLN A 36 2.20 -18.43 0.05
CA GLN A 36 3.17 -17.47 -0.49
C GLN A 36 2.52 -16.16 -0.94
N ASP A 37 1.58 -15.67 -0.15
CA ASP A 37 0.82 -14.45 -0.41
C ASP A 37 1.10 -13.38 0.66
N VAL A 38 0.83 -12.13 0.30
CA VAL A 38 0.96 -11.00 1.23
C VAL A 38 -0.25 -10.09 1.10
N GLU A 39 -0.85 -9.77 2.25
CA GLU A 39 -1.92 -8.79 2.32
C GLU A 39 -1.31 -7.42 2.60
N VAL A 40 -1.72 -6.40 1.83
CA VAL A 40 -1.14 -5.06 1.90
C VAL A 40 -2.23 -3.99 1.91
N GLU A 41 -1.95 -2.89 2.62
CA GLU A 41 -2.74 -1.66 2.58
C GLU A 41 -2.04 -0.61 1.71
N PHE A 42 -2.72 -0.10 0.68
CA PHE A 42 -2.17 0.91 -0.23
C PHE A 42 -2.35 2.34 0.29
N LEU A 43 -1.30 3.14 0.20
CA LEU A 43 -1.36 4.59 0.41
C LEU A 43 -1.76 5.29 -0.90
N HIS A 44 -3.05 5.29 -1.23
CA HIS A 44 -3.56 6.13 -2.31
C HIS A 44 -3.60 7.60 -1.85
N PRO A 45 -3.24 8.60 -2.67
CA PRO A 45 -3.44 10.02 -2.36
C PRO A 45 -4.93 10.38 -2.21
N HIS A 46 -5.81 9.52 -2.71
CA HIS A 46 -7.26 9.60 -2.51
C HIS A 46 -7.76 8.74 -1.33
N GLY A 47 -6.87 8.28 -0.44
CA GLY A 47 -7.18 7.38 0.68
C GLY A 47 -7.48 5.94 0.23
N PRO A 48 -7.65 5.00 1.18
CA PRO A 48 -8.15 3.67 0.87
C PRO A 48 -9.48 3.82 0.11
N THR A 49 -9.59 3.16 -1.04
CA THR A 49 -10.69 3.34 -2.02
C THR A 49 -12.06 2.82 -1.52
N GLU A 50 -12.29 2.80 -0.20
CA GLU A 50 -13.63 2.77 0.37
C GLU A 50 -13.71 3.73 1.58
N LYS A 51 -14.61 4.72 1.44
CA LYS A 51 -15.06 5.69 2.46
C LYS A 51 -14.23 6.97 2.63
N VAL A 52 -13.84 7.61 1.53
CA VAL A 52 -13.75 9.07 1.55
C VAL A 52 -15.16 9.65 1.55
N LYS A 53 -15.66 10.02 2.74
CA LYS A 53 -16.59 11.14 2.85
C LYS A 53 -15.73 12.38 3.01
N PRO A 54 -15.58 13.24 1.98
CA PRO A 54 -14.83 14.48 2.13
C PRO A 54 -15.51 15.28 3.24
N LYS A 55 -14.80 15.49 4.36
CA LYS A 55 -15.21 16.56 5.28
C LYS A 55 -14.99 17.85 4.51
N HIS A 56 -16.08 18.58 4.27
CA HIS A 56 -16.07 19.92 3.68
C HIS A 56 -14.92 20.75 4.29
N GLY A 57 -13.95 21.15 3.47
CA GLY A 57 -13.03 22.24 3.82
C GLY A 57 -11.52 21.99 3.76
N ARG A 58 -11.01 20.77 3.51
CA ARG A 58 -9.55 20.59 3.40
C ARG A 58 -9.08 20.54 1.95
N LYS A 59 -8.52 21.66 1.47
CA LYS A 59 -7.72 21.72 0.25
C LYS A 59 -6.27 21.41 0.63
N ASP A 60 -5.83 20.18 0.43
CA ASP A 60 -4.40 19.87 0.52
C ASP A 60 -3.76 20.26 -0.82
N VAL A 61 -3.12 21.43 -0.85
CA VAL A 61 -2.31 21.90 -1.98
C VAL A 61 -0.93 21.25 -1.87
N CYS A 62 -0.51 20.47 -2.87
CA CYS A 62 0.90 20.09 -3.04
C CYS A 62 1.67 21.24 -3.73
N PRO A 63 2.63 21.89 -3.07
CA PRO A 63 3.59 22.72 -3.79
C PRO A 63 4.66 21.83 -4.43
N VAL A 64 4.93 22.12 -5.70
CA VAL A 64 6.05 21.61 -6.51
C VAL A 64 7.39 22.07 -5.96
#